data_AF-A0A1E7I8U6-F1
#
_entry.id   AF-A0A1E7I8U6-F1
#
_cell.length_a   1.000
_cell.length_b   1.000
_cell.length_c   1.000
_cell.angle_alpha   90.00
_cell.angle_beta   90.00
_cell.angle_gamma   90.00
#
_symmetry.space_group_name_H-M   'P 1'
#
loop_
_entity.id
_entity.type
_entity.pdbx_description
1 polymer ?
#
loop_
_entity_poly.entity_id
_entity_poly.type
_entity_poly.pdbx_seq_one_letter_code
_entity_poly.pdbx_strand_id
1 'polypeptide(L)'
;MNTAMEKIIDQDIAGLKDWEQVGSNLAAMMMEVGSKIKQQKWVTFGCWGPHWMNTIYDIRYLEGVPGTEKFVNEPSIDTVVSKDFSVQFPEAYKFLQHFKVSAATESQWIYSFSYDNVEPEKVAHDWISANLDTVTVWLEGVKGPDGKPAIEAIRAEF
;
A
#
# COMPACT_ATOMS: atom_id res chain seq x y z
N MET A 1 -1.91 6.06 14.20
CA MET A 1 -2.23 6.74 12.92
C MET A 1 -3.64 7.34 13.02
N ASN A 2 -3.91 8.15 14.07
CA ASN A 2 -5.28 8.58 14.42
C ASN A 2 -5.40 10.10 14.64
N THR A 3 -4.31 10.85 14.55
CA THR A 3 -4.26 12.22 15.08
C THR A 3 -4.91 13.27 14.19
N ALA A 4 -5.16 12.99 12.91
CA ALA A 4 -5.77 13.95 12.00
C ALA A 4 -7.28 14.11 12.27
N MET A 5 -8.01 13.01 12.34
CA MET A 5 -9.46 13.04 12.59
C MET A 5 -9.79 13.52 14.01
N GLU A 6 -9.03 13.10 15.03
CA GLU A 6 -9.12 13.65 16.38
C GLU A 6 -9.02 15.19 16.37
N LYS A 7 -8.04 15.76 15.65
CA LYS A 7 -7.90 17.21 15.54
C LYS A 7 -9.03 17.88 14.76
N ILE A 8 -9.57 17.23 13.73
CA ILE A 8 -10.72 17.73 12.96
C ILE A 8 -11.95 17.82 13.85
N ILE A 9 -12.23 16.79 14.64
CA ILE A 9 -13.33 16.73 15.61
C ILE A 9 -13.13 17.78 16.71
N ASP A 10 -11.93 17.85 17.30
CA ASP A 10 -11.62 18.78 18.39
C ASP A 10 -11.82 20.24 17.99
N GLN A 11 -11.43 20.58 16.76
CA GLN A 11 -11.53 21.92 16.17
C GLN A 11 -12.90 22.23 15.56
N ASP A 12 -13.86 21.30 15.65
CA ASP A 12 -15.19 21.40 15.02
C ASP A 12 -15.11 21.73 13.51
N ILE A 13 -14.10 21.19 12.83
CA ILE A 13 -13.97 21.37 11.38
C ILE A 13 -15.12 20.62 10.72
N ALA A 14 -15.82 21.30 9.82
CA ALA A 14 -17.00 20.79 9.11
C ALA A 14 -18.20 20.41 10.01
N GLY A 15 -18.26 20.92 11.25
CA GLY A 15 -19.38 20.64 12.16
C GLY A 15 -19.32 19.25 12.79
N LEU A 16 -18.12 18.67 12.92
CA LEU A 16 -17.91 17.30 13.40
C LEU A 16 -17.70 17.21 14.92
N LYS A 17 -17.95 18.27 15.72
CA LYS A 17 -17.67 18.25 17.16
C LYS A 17 -18.30 17.11 17.94
N ASP A 18 -19.48 16.68 17.53
CA ASP A 18 -20.26 15.62 18.20
C ASP A 18 -19.91 14.21 17.68
N TRP A 19 -18.95 14.10 16.76
CA TRP A 19 -18.52 12.81 16.22
C TRP A 19 -17.50 12.14 17.15
N GLU A 20 -17.55 10.82 17.21
CA GLU A 20 -16.58 10.01 17.92
C GLU A 20 -15.77 9.16 16.92
N GLN A 21 -14.45 9.19 17.04
CA GLN A 21 -13.59 8.28 16.29
C GLN A 21 -13.49 6.94 17.04
N VAL A 22 -14.14 5.91 16.51
CA VAL A 22 -14.06 4.56 17.07
C VAL A 22 -12.74 3.89 16.65
N GLY A 23 -11.79 3.80 17.57
CA GLY A 23 -10.52 3.10 17.36
C GLY A 23 -10.71 1.58 17.29
N SER A 24 -10.26 0.95 16.19
CA SER A 24 -10.30 -0.50 16.02
C SER A 24 -9.10 -1.01 15.21
N ASN A 25 -8.91 -2.33 15.15
CA ASN A 25 -7.94 -2.94 14.24
C ASN A 25 -8.52 -3.07 12.81
N LEU A 26 -7.66 -3.29 11.81
CA LEU A 26 -8.07 -3.38 10.40
C LEU A 26 -9.19 -4.40 10.18
N ALA A 27 -9.07 -5.60 10.74
CA ALA A 27 -10.06 -6.67 10.56
C ALA A 27 -11.43 -6.26 11.10
N ALA A 28 -11.49 -5.68 12.30
CA ALA A 28 -12.72 -5.20 12.91
C ALA A 28 -13.35 -4.05 12.11
N MET A 29 -12.54 -3.08 11.68
CA MET A 29 -12.99 -1.98 10.81
C MET A 29 -13.59 -2.51 9.51
N MET A 30 -12.93 -3.47 8.84
CA MET A 30 -13.39 -4.04 7.58
C MET A 30 -14.67 -4.87 7.73
N MET A 31 -14.82 -5.60 8.84
CA MET A 31 -16.06 -6.33 9.15
C MET A 31 -17.25 -5.37 9.33
N GLU A 32 -17.07 -4.29 10.09
CA GLU A 32 -18.13 -3.29 10.32
C GLU A 32 -18.50 -2.57 9.03
N VAL A 33 -17.51 -2.08 8.27
CA VAL A 33 -17.73 -1.43 6.96
C VAL A 33 -18.47 -2.37 6.01
N GLY A 34 -18.02 -3.61 5.85
CA GLY A 34 -18.68 -4.60 5.00
C GLY A 34 -20.11 -4.90 5.45
N SER A 35 -20.37 -4.95 6.76
CA SER A 35 -21.72 -5.13 7.33
C SER A 35 -22.64 -3.94 7.01
N LYS A 36 -22.16 -2.70 7.15
CA LYS A 36 -22.94 -1.49 6.81
C LYS A 36 -23.26 -1.41 5.32
N ILE A 37 -22.28 -1.70 4.46
CA ILE A 37 -22.46 -1.74 3.00
C ILE A 37 -23.54 -2.77 2.62
N LYS A 38 -23.45 -4.00 3.15
CA LYS A 38 -24.47 -5.05 2.92
C LYS A 38 -25.86 -4.64 3.38
N GLN A 39 -25.95 -3.88 4.46
CA GLN A 39 -27.21 -3.34 5.01
C GLN A 39 -27.66 -2.04 4.33
N GLN A 40 -26.93 -1.54 3.32
CA GLN A 40 -27.17 -0.24 2.67
C GLN A 40 -27.24 0.93 3.68
N LYS A 41 -26.41 0.88 4.71
CA LYS A 41 -26.28 1.93 5.73
C LYS A 41 -25.07 2.80 5.43
N TRP A 42 -25.21 4.09 5.72
CA TRP A 42 -24.11 5.05 5.66
C TRP A 42 -22.97 4.63 6.61
N VAL A 43 -21.75 4.74 6.13
CA VAL A 43 -20.53 4.52 6.89
C VAL A 43 -19.42 5.43 6.36
N THR A 44 -18.70 6.05 7.27
CA THR A 44 -17.46 6.80 7.00
C THR A 44 -16.35 6.14 7.79
N PHE A 45 -15.21 5.90 7.16
CA PHE A 45 -14.09 5.19 7.79
C PHE A 45 -12.76 5.64 7.18
N GLY A 46 -11.67 5.38 7.89
CA GLY A 46 -10.32 5.62 7.36
C GLY A 46 -10.02 4.65 6.22
N CYS A 47 -9.82 5.20 5.02
CA CYS A 47 -9.44 4.43 3.83
C CYS A 47 -8.13 4.97 3.24
N TRP A 48 -7.39 4.10 2.55
CA TRP A 48 -6.14 4.43 1.88
C TRP A 48 -5.95 3.53 0.66
N GLY A 49 -5.08 3.98 -0.24
CA GLY A 49 -4.67 3.22 -1.41
C GLY A 49 -3.15 3.17 -1.47
N PRO A 50 -2.56 2.05 -1.93
CA PRO A 50 -3.22 0.84 -2.44
C PRO A 50 -3.74 -0.08 -1.33
N HIS A 51 -4.90 -0.70 -1.55
CA HIS A 51 -5.54 -1.68 -0.66
C HIS A 51 -6.73 -2.36 -1.36
N TRP A 52 -7.02 -3.64 -1.03
CA TRP A 52 -8.11 -4.40 -1.65
C TRP A 52 -9.51 -3.79 -1.50
N MET A 53 -9.70 -2.96 -0.45
CA MET A 53 -10.98 -2.27 -0.20
C MET A 53 -11.40 -1.37 -1.36
N ASN A 54 -10.44 -0.82 -2.11
CA ASN A 54 -10.69 0.02 -3.29
C ASN A 54 -11.19 -0.79 -4.50
N THR A 55 -11.03 -2.10 -4.47
CA THR A 55 -11.46 -3.01 -5.54
C THR A 55 -12.78 -3.70 -5.20
N ILE A 56 -12.99 -4.05 -3.93
CA ILE A 56 -14.14 -4.85 -3.49
C ILE A 56 -15.33 -3.99 -3.07
N TYR A 57 -15.09 -2.81 -2.51
CA TYR A 57 -16.15 -1.92 -2.08
C TYR A 57 -16.34 -0.78 -3.07
N ASP A 58 -17.60 -0.41 -3.31
CA ASP A 58 -17.95 0.82 -4.02
C ASP A 58 -17.79 1.99 -3.04
N ILE A 59 -16.56 2.49 -2.93
CA ILE A 59 -16.17 3.56 -2.02
C ILE A 59 -15.72 4.81 -2.78
N ARG A 60 -15.93 5.97 -2.16
CA ARG A 60 -15.47 7.26 -2.67
C ARG A 60 -14.64 7.97 -1.60
N TYR A 61 -13.48 8.47 -2.00
CA TYR A 61 -12.69 9.38 -1.18
C TYR A 61 -13.43 10.72 -1.01
N LEU A 62 -13.60 11.15 0.23
CA LEU A 62 -14.19 12.44 0.53
C LEU A 62 -13.22 13.55 0.14
N GLU A 63 -13.73 14.57 -0.54
CA GLU A 63 -12.95 15.75 -0.89
C GLU A 63 -12.66 16.59 0.36
N GLY A 64 -11.51 17.26 0.36
CA GLY A 64 -11.16 18.19 1.43
C GLY A 64 -12.15 19.34 1.53
N VAL A 65 -12.49 19.72 2.77
CA VAL A 65 -13.31 20.89 3.09
C VAL A 65 -12.45 21.96 3.76
N PRO A 66 -12.88 23.24 3.77
CA PRO A 66 -12.09 24.32 4.37
C PRO A 66 -11.64 23.98 5.81
N GLY A 67 -10.34 24.14 6.08
CA GLY A 67 -9.71 23.80 7.36
C GLY A 67 -9.07 22.41 7.41
N THR A 68 -9.27 21.57 6.38
CA THR A 68 -8.67 20.22 6.30
C THR A 68 -7.37 20.16 5.49
N GLU A 69 -6.94 21.26 4.88
CA GLU A 69 -5.83 21.30 3.92
C GLU A 69 -4.52 20.77 4.52
N LYS A 70 -4.30 21.01 5.81
CA LYS A 70 -3.12 20.54 6.56
C LYS A 70 -3.16 19.04 6.93
N PHE A 71 -4.29 18.39 6.71
CA PHE A 71 -4.52 16.96 7.02
C PHE A 71 -4.64 16.11 5.76
N VAL A 72 -4.89 16.73 4.61
CA VAL A 72 -4.93 16.08 3.31
C VAL A 72 -3.52 16.12 2.72
N ASN A 73 -2.94 14.94 2.50
CA ASN A 73 -1.69 14.80 1.76
C ASN A 73 -1.95 14.00 0.49
N GLU A 74 -1.24 14.33 -0.58
CA GLU A 74 -1.17 13.43 -1.73
C GLU A 74 -0.46 12.13 -1.28
N PRO A 75 -1.04 10.95 -1.58
CA PRO A 75 -0.42 9.69 -1.19
C PRO A 75 0.84 9.44 -2.03
N SER A 76 1.97 9.26 -1.37
CA SER A 76 3.20 8.71 -1.96
C SER A 76 3.63 7.45 -1.21
N ILE A 77 4.25 6.51 -1.93
CA ILE A 77 4.93 5.36 -1.35
C ILE A 77 6.41 5.54 -1.67
N ASP A 78 7.22 5.70 -0.63
CA ASP A 78 8.63 5.98 -0.74
C ASP A 78 9.45 4.82 -0.17
N THR A 79 10.50 4.42 -0.90
CA THR A 79 11.50 3.46 -0.40
C THR A 79 12.56 4.22 0.38
N VAL A 80 12.70 3.91 1.68
CA VAL A 80 13.66 4.57 2.57
C VAL A 80 14.72 3.57 3.01
N VAL A 81 15.99 3.99 2.96
CA VAL A 81 17.14 3.19 3.42
C VAL A 81 17.98 3.98 4.42
N SER A 82 18.83 3.30 5.19
CA SER A 82 19.78 3.96 6.08
C SER A 82 20.84 4.75 5.29
N LYS A 83 21.44 5.76 5.93
CA LYS A 83 22.40 6.68 5.28
C LYS A 83 23.56 5.97 4.58
N ASP A 84 24.07 4.90 5.19
CA ASP A 84 25.23 4.15 4.68
C ASP A 84 24.85 2.93 3.83
N PHE A 85 23.55 2.71 3.57
CA PHE A 85 23.05 1.52 2.87
C PHE A 85 23.61 1.38 1.46
N SER A 86 23.74 2.48 0.73
CA SER A 86 24.29 2.47 -0.64
C SER A 86 25.76 2.07 -0.70
N VAL A 87 26.52 2.31 0.38
CA VAL A 87 27.92 1.91 0.51
C VAL A 87 28.04 0.45 0.93
N GLN A 88 27.19 0.01 1.86
CA GLN A 88 27.22 -1.35 2.39
C GLN A 88 26.64 -2.37 1.40
N PHE A 89 25.58 -1.99 0.67
CA PHE A 89 24.81 -2.88 -0.21
C PHE A 89 24.55 -2.22 -1.57
N PRO A 90 25.60 -1.94 -2.37
CA PRO A 90 25.47 -1.16 -3.60
C PRO A 90 24.53 -1.80 -4.64
N GLU A 91 24.54 -3.14 -4.75
CA GLU A 91 23.66 -3.84 -5.71
C GLU A 91 22.19 -3.84 -5.26
N ALA A 92 21.92 -4.06 -3.96
CA ALA A 92 20.58 -3.97 -3.41
C ALA A 92 20.05 -2.53 -3.47
N TYR A 93 20.90 -1.54 -3.21
CA TYR A 93 20.53 -0.13 -3.34
C TYR A 93 20.13 0.21 -4.78
N LYS A 94 20.90 -0.25 -5.77
CA LYS A 94 20.55 -0.07 -7.19
C LYS A 94 19.20 -0.69 -7.54
N PHE A 95 18.96 -1.92 -7.09
CA PHE A 95 17.64 -2.56 -7.23
C PHE A 95 16.52 -1.70 -6.62
N LEU A 96 16.70 -1.23 -5.38
CA LEU A 96 15.70 -0.40 -4.69
C LEU A 96 15.46 0.96 -5.37
N GLN A 97 16.45 1.50 -6.09
CA GLN A 97 16.27 2.72 -6.90
C GLN A 97 15.38 2.49 -8.12
N HIS A 98 15.38 1.27 -8.67
CA HIS A 98 14.55 0.90 -9.82
C HIS A 98 13.21 0.30 -9.42
N PHE A 99 13.10 -0.22 -8.19
CA PHE A 99 11.90 -0.85 -7.67
C PHE A 99 10.75 0.15 -7.58
N LYS A 100 9.80 0.00 -8.52
CA LYS A 100 8.56 0.77 -8.56
C LYS A 100 7.43 -0.16 -8.94
N VAL A 101 6.34 -0.05 -8.19
CA VAL A 101 5.14 -0.87 -8.36
C VAL A 101 3.95 0.07 -8.55
N SER A 102 3.02 -0.33 -9.41
CA SER A 102 1.79 0.44 -9.58
C SER A 102 0.84 0.21 -8.41
N ALA A 103 0.04 1.21 -8.04
CA ALA A 103 -0.98 1.06 -7.00
C ALA A 103 -1.99 -0.07 -7.31
N ALA A 104 -2.28 -0.33 -8.60
CA ALA A 104 -3.13 -1.44 -9.01
C ALA A 104 -2.47 -2.80 -8.72
N THR A 105 -1.19 -2.95 -9.06
CA THR A 105 -0.40 -4.14 -8.76
C THR A 105 -0.32 -4.39 -7.26
N GLU A 106 0.00 -3.37 -6.45
CA GLU A 106 0.05 -3.50 -5.00
C GLU A 106 -1.32 -3.87 -4.42
N SER A 107 -2.40 -3.26 -4.91
CA SER A 107 -3.76 -3.60 -4.46
C SER A 107 -4.11 -5.06 -4.74
N GLN A 108 -3.66 -5.60 -5.89
CA GLN A 108 -3.85 -7.01 -6.22
C GLN A 108 -3.03 -7.94 -5.32
N TRP A 109 -1.77 -7.60 -5.01
CA TRP A 109 -0.97 -8.38 -4.07
C TRP A 109 -1.60 -8.39 -2.68
N ILE A 110 -2.04 -7.23 -2.20
CA ILE A 110 -2.73 -7.07 -0.92
C ILE A 110 -4.05 -7.85 -0.91
N TYR A 111 -4.79 -7.87 -2.01
CA TYR A 111 -5.98 -8.72 -2.15
C TYR A 111 -5.64 -10.20 -2.00
N SER A 112 -4.70 -10.71 -2.80
CA SER A 112 -4.36 -12.14 -2.77
C SER A 112 -3.87 -12.59 -1.39
N PHE A 113 -3.00 -11.84 -0.72
CA PHE A 113 -2.50 -12.27 0.58
C PHE A 113 -3.48 -11.99 1.73
N SER A 114 -4.11 -10.81 1.78
CA SER A 114 -4.91 -10.39 2.94
C SER A 114 -6.38 -10.79 2.85
N TYR A 115 -6.91 -10.99 1.64
CA TYR A 115 -8.32 -11.33 1.42
C TYR A 115 -8.48 -12.81 1.07
N ASP A 116 -7.71 -13.31 0.10
CA ASP A 116 -7.76 -14.73 -0.30
C ASP A 116 -6.90 -15.64 0.60
N ASN A 117 -6.12 -15.07 1.52
CA ASN A 117 -5.21 -15.78 2.43
C ASN A 117 -4.17 -16.65 1.68
N VAL A 118 -3.69 -16.17 0.55
CA VAL A 118 -2.56 -16.79 -0.16
C VAL A 118 -1.26 -16.40 0.53
N GLU A 119 -0.36 -17.37 0.74
CA GLU A 119 0.98 -17.10 1.31
C GLU A 119 1.71 -16.01 0.52
N PRO A 120 2.28 -14.97 1.17
CA PRO A 120 2.93 -13.85 0.50
C PRO A 120 4.02 -14.26 -0.50
N GLU A 121 4.83 -15.26 -0.14
CA GLU A 121 5.88 -15.80 -1.01
C GLU A 121 5.30 -16.39 -2.29
N LYS A 122 4.15 -17.07 -2.20
CA LYS A 122 3.46 -17.60 -3.37
C LYS A 122 2.90 -16.48 -4.24
N VAL A 123 2.32 -15.44 -3.64
CA VAL A 123 1.84 -14.25 -4.38
C VAL A 123 2.98 -13.59 -5.14
N ALA A 124 4.13 -13.39 -4.48
CA ALA A 124 5.30 -12.79 -5.10
C ALA A 124 5.87 -13.68 -6.21
N HIS A 125 6.02 -14.99 -5.96
CA HIS A 125 6.51 -15.96 -6.95
C HIS A 125 5.62 -15.99 -8.19
N ASP A 126 4.31 -16.18 -8.03
CA ASP A 126 3.36 -16.21 -9.15
C ASP A 126 3.41 -14.90 -9.94
N TRP A 127 3.48 -13.75 -9.25
CA TRP A 127 3.55 -12.47 -9.92
C TRP A 127 4.87 -12.28 -10.68
N ILE A 128 6.02 -12.61 -10.09
CA ILE A 128 7.33 -12.52 -10.74
C ILE A 128 7.34 -13.37 -12.01
N SER A 129 6.85 -14.62 -11.92
CA SER A 129 6.79 -15.55 -13.07
C SER A 129 6.03 -14.97 -14.26
N ALA A 130 4.96 -14.20 -13.99
CA ALA A 130 4.12 -13.59 -15.00
C ALA A 130 4.61 -12.20 -15.46
N ASN A 131 5.57 -11.59 -14.75
CA ASN A 131 5.98 -10.19 -14.96
C ASN A 131 7.51 -10.04 -15.05
N LEU A 132 8.20 -11.02 -15.63
CA LEU A 132 9.66 -11.02 -15.77
C LEU A 132 10.22 -9.79 -16.52
N ASP A 133 9.46 -9.17 -17.41
CA ASP A 133 9.87 -7.93 -18.08
C ASP A 133 9.98 -6.76 -17.10
N THR A 134 9.01 -6.61 -16.20
CA THR A 134 9.08 -5.59 -15.14
C THR A 134 10.22 -5.87 -14.16
N VAL A 135 10.41 -7.13 -13.79
CA VAL A 135 11.52 -7.54 -12.91
C VAL A 135 12.88 -7.32 -13.59
N THR A 136 12.96 -7.50 -14.91
CA THR A 136 14.17 -7.19 -15.70
C THR A 136 14.53 -5.72 -15.55
N VAL A 137 13.55 -4.80 -15.65
CA VAL A 137 13.77 -3.36 -15.44
C VAL A 137 14.28 -3.08 -14.03
N TRP A 138 13.70 -3.70 -13.01
CA TRP A 138 14.17 -3.53 -11.61
C TRP A 138 15.62 -3.98 -11.42
N LEU A 139 16.06 -4.99 -12.18
CA LEU A 139 17.40 -5.58 -12.09
C LEU A 139 18.39 -5.02 -13.12
N GLU A 140 18.05 -3.96 -13.85
CA GLU A 140 18.96 -3.33 -14.80
C GLU A 140 20.28 -2.91 -14.14
N GLY A 141 21.39 -3.46 -14.63
CA GLY A 141 22.72 -3.21 -14.10
C GLY A 141 22.99 -3.78 -12.69
N VAL A 142 22.04 -4.52 -12.10
CA VAL A 142 22.20 -5.19 -10.80
C VAL A 142 22.96 -6.50 -10.99
N LYS A 143 23.95 -6.75 -10.15
CA LYS A 143 24.74 -7.98 -10.15
C LYS A 143 24.37 -8.90 -8.99
N GLY A 144 24.41 -10.20 -9.24
CA GLY A 144 24.30 -11.23 -8.23
C GLY A 144 25.60 -11.40 -7.42
N PRO A 145 25.58 -12.24 -6.37
CA PRO A 145 26.75 -12.53 -5.55
C PRO A 145 27.92 -13.14 -6.32
N ASP A 146 27.65 -13.79 -7.45
CA ASP A 146 28.64 -14.37 -8.37
C ASP A 146 29.21 -13.35 -9.38
N GLY A 147 28.76 -12.09 -9.31
CA GLY A 147 29.18 -10.99 -10.18
C GLY A 147 28.49 -10.95 -11.55
N LYS A 148 27.60 -11.90 -11.86
CA LYS A 148 26.83 -11.95 -13.10
C LYS A 148 25.58 -11.06 -13.02
N PRO A 149 24.94 -10.72 -14.15
CA PRO A 149 23.66 -10.01 -14.14
C PRO A 149 22.62 -10.76 -13.30
N ALA A 150 22.02 -10.09 -12.31
CA ALA A 150 21.09 -10.70 -11.36
C ALA A 150 19.86 -11.34 -12.05
N ILE A 151 19.43 -10.76 -13.17
CA ILE A 151 18.29 -11.29 -13.96
C ILE A 151 18.54 -12.69 -14.51
N GLU A 152 19.80 -13.11 -14.71
CA GLU A 152 20.10 -14.48 -15.15
C GLU A 152 19.72 -15.51 -14.10
N ALA A 153 19.99 -15.21 -12.82
CA ALA A 153 19.61 -16.09 -11.71
C ALA A 153 18.09 -16.16 -11.56
N ILE A 154 17.39 -15.04 -11.70
CA ILE A 154 15.92 -15.01 -11.67
C ILE A 154 15.32 -15.83 -12.81
N ARG A 155 15.79 -15.67 -14.05
CA ARG A 155 15.28 -16.45 -15.20
C ARG A 155 15.63 -17.94 -15.14
N ALA A 156 16.57 -18.35 -14.30
CA ALA A 156 16.87 -19.76 -14.09
C ALA A 156 15.93 -20.41 -13.06
N GLU A 157 15.34 -19.60 -12.17
CA GLU A 157 14.39 -20.03 -11.14
C GLU A 157 12.94 -20.06 -11.64
N PHE A 158 12.58 -19.16 -12.57
CA PHE A 158 11.23 -18.99 -13.13
C PHE A 158 11.14 -19.44 -14.59
#